data_AF-A0A149VIT6-F1
#
_entry.id   AF-A0A149VIT6-F1
#
_cell.length_a   1.000
_cell.length_b   1.000
_cell.length_c   1.000
_cell.angle_alpha   90.00
_cell.angle_beta   90.00
_cell.angle_gamma   90.00
#
_symmetry.space_group_name_H-M   'P 1'
#
loop_
_entity.id
_entity.type
_entity.pdbx_description
1 polymer ?
#
loop_
_entity_poly.entity_id
_entity_poly.type
_entity_poly.pdbx_seq_one_letter_code
_entity_poly.pdbx_strand_id
1 'polypeptide(L)'
;ALTLAVLFLVRPLGIFLATMGSSLSWAERIFVGWIAPRGIVAAAVAGIAGLRLQDAGYPGAGLVMPAVFAVIASTMILHGFSLRPLGRKLKLTLSDEQALSIVGANDWSTGLAIAVHQAGAPVLLVDNSRQDLQRAEKAGVPVLRAEVLSEEGAESLEERPGDYLIAATP
;
A
#
# COMPACT_ATOMS: atom_id res chain seq x y z
N ALA A 1 31.31 -9.53 -6.40
CA ALA A 1 31.46 -8.29 -7.19
C ALA A 1 30.21 -7.98 -8.03
N LEU A 2 29.85 -8.83 -9.00
CA LEU A 2 28.70 -8.62 -9.90
C LEU A 2 27.37 -8.40 -9.15
N THR A 3 27.07 -9.24 -8.16
CA THR A 3 25.84 -9.12 -7.34
C THR A 3 25.76 -7.77 -6.60
N LEU A 4 26.89 -7.31 -6.07
CA LEU A 4 26.97 -6.01 -5.39
C LEU A 4 26.83 -4.86 -6.38
N ALA A 5 27.44 -4.95 -7.57
CA ALA A 5 27.29 -3.95 -8.62
C ALA A 5 25.83 -3.86 -9.12
N VAL A 6 25.14 -4.99 -9.26
CA VAL A 6 23.73 -4.99 -9.67
C VAL A 6 22.85 -4.36 -8.58
N LEU A 7 23.11 -4.68 -7.31
CA LEU A 7 22.31 -4.16 -6.18
C LEU A 7 22.55 -2.67 -5.91
N PHE A 8 23.80 -2.20 -5.97
CA PHE A 8 24.18 -0.85 -5.54
C PHE A 8 24.43 0.15 -6.67
N LEU A 9 24.60 -0.32 -7.92
CA LEU A 9 24.85 0.55 -9.07
C LEU A 9 23.72 0.43 -10.10
N VAL A 10 23.47 -0.77 -10.63
CA VAL A 10 22.53 -0.95 -11.75
C VAL A 10 21.09 -0.66 -11.32
N ARG A 11 20.66 -1.18 -10.18
CA ARG A 11 19.28 -0.98 -9.69
C ARG A 11 18.98 0.48 -9.33
N PRO A 12 19.79 1.16 -8.50
CA PRO A 12 19.55 2.56 -8.17
C PRO A 12 19.56 3.45 -9.42
N LEU A 13 20.47 3.22 -10.37
CA LEU A 13 20.44 3.94 -11.65
C LEU A 13 19.16 3.64 -12.44
N GLY A 14 18.74 2.38 -12.54
CA GLY A 14 17.54 2.01 -13.29
C GLY A 14 16.29 2.69 -12.74
N ILE A 15 16.13 2.70 -11.42
CA ILE A 15 15.02 3.38 -10.74
C ILE A 15 15.14 4.90 -10.91
N PHE A 16 16.35 5.46 -10.76
CA PHE A 16 16.58 6.90 -10.91
C PHE A 16 16.29 7.38 -12.34
N LEU A 17 16.70 6.62 -13.36
CA LEU A 17 16.41 6.90 -14.76
C LEU A 17 14.91 6.74 -15.05
N ALA A 18 14.28 5.68 -14.56
CA ALA A 18 12.84 5.44 -14.74
C ALA A 18 11.94 6.46 -14.02
N THR A 19 12.46 7.11 -12.97
CA THR A 19 11.75 8.16 -12.22
C THR A 19 12.20 9.57 -12.61
N MET A 20 13.07 9.72 -13.61
CA MET A 20 13.52 11.02 -14.09
C MET A 20 12.40 11.70 -14.88
N GLY A 21 11.77 12.70 -14.28
CA GLY A 21 10.61 13.41 -14.84
C GLY A 21 9.27 13.07 -14.17
N SER A 22 9.25 12.19 -13.17
CA SER A 22 8.03 11.99 -12.36
C SER A 22 7.89 13.04 -11.26
N SER A 23 6.65 13.24 -10.79
CA SER A 23 6.31 14.08 -9.64
C SER A 23 6.72 13.50 -8.28
N LEU A 24 7.42 12.35 -8.27
CA LEU A 24 7.82 11.67 -7.03
C LEU A 24 8.94 12.43 -6.31
N SER A 25 8.75 12.63 -5.02
CA SER A 25 9.75 13.09 -4.06
C SER A 25 10.89 12.09 -3.91
N TRP A 26 12.03 12.55 -3.38
CA TRP A 26 13.18 11.70 -3.11
C TRP A 26 12.88 10.54 -2.15
N ALA A 27 12.01 10.76 -1.16
CA ALA A 27 11.58 9.72 -0.23
C ALA A 27 10.79 8.61 -0.95
N GLU A 28 9.86 8.99 -1.82
CA GLU A 28 9.06 8.04 -2.62
C GLU A 28 9.95 7.26 -3.59
N ARG A 29 10.92 7.92 -4.24
CA ARG A 29 11.87 7.24 -5.14
C ARG A 29 12.70 6.18 -4.40
N ILE A 30 13.15 6.48 -3.18
CA ILE A 30 13.87 5.51 -2.33
C ILE A 30 12.95 4.35 -1.94
N PHE A 31 11.71 4.64 -1.55
CA PHE A 31 10.73 3.63 -1.13
C PHE A 31 10.33 2.69 -2.28
N VAL A 32 10.00 3.25 -3.45
CA VAL A 32 9.71 2.49 -4.67
C VAL A 32 10.94 1.67 -5.10
N GLY A 33 12.13 2.27 -5.01
CA GLY A 33 13.37 1.58 -5.32
C GLY A 33 13.69 0.42 -4.38
N TRP A 34 13.26 0.52 -3.11
CA TRP A 34 13.37 -0.54 -2.12
C TRP A 34 12.41 -1.71 -2.42
N ILE A 35 11.19 -1.42 -2.89
CA ILE A 35 10.17 -2.44 -3.21
C ILE A 35 10.45 -3.15 -4.55
N ALA A 36 11.02 -2.43 -5.52
CA ALA A 36 11.23 -2.78 -6.94
C ALA A 36 11.06 -4.28 -7.32
N PRO A 37 10.31 -4.60 -8.40
CA PRO A 37 9.83 -5.95 -8.72
C PRO A 37 10.94 -7.01 -8.68
N ARG A 38 10.75 -8.04 -7.86
CA ARG A 38 11.79 -9.04 -7.56
C ARG A 38 11.44 -10.37 -8.18
N GLY A 39 12.09 -10.65 -9.30
CA GLY A 39 12.46 -12.04 -9.59
C GLY A 39 11.50 -12.86 -10.45
N ILE A 40 10.49 -12.27 -11.10
CA ILE A 40 9.71 -13.01 -12.12
C ILE A 40 10.64 -13.45 -13.27
N VAL A 41 11.45 -12.52 -13.79
CA VAL A 41 12.43 -12.84 -14.84
C VAL A 41 13.51 -13.79 -14.34
N ALA A 42 14.00 -13.60 -13.11
CA ALA A 42 15.01 -14.47 -12.52
C ALA A 42 14.50 -15.91 -12.31
N ALA A 43 13.25 -16.07 -11.86
CA ALA A 43 12.60 -17.37 -11.73
C ALA A 43 12.38 -18.04 -13.09
N ALA A 44 11.96 -17.29 -14.11
CA ALA A 44 11.79 -17.80 -15.46
C ALA A 44 13.12 -18.30 -16.06
N VAL A 45 14.18 -17.50 -15.94
CA VAL A 45 15.53 -17.89 -16.41
C VAL A 45 16.07 -19.07 -15.59
N ALA A 46 15.85 -19.12 -14.28
CA ALA A 46 16.27 -20.23 -13.44
C ALA A 46 15.53 -21.53 -13.76
N GLY A 47 14.26 -21.46 -14.14
CA GLY A 47 13.50 -22.63 -14.61
C GLY A 47 14.07 -23.18 -15.92
N ILE A 48 14.28 -22.32 -16.92
CA ILE A 48 14.82 -22.73 -18.22
C ILE A 48 16.26 -23.24 -18.07
N ALA A 49 17.13 -22.48 -17.40
CA ALA A 49 18.52 -22.84 -17.22
C ALA A 49 18.68 -24.07 -16.30
N GLY A 50 17.91 -24.16 -15.22
CA GLY A 50 17.94 -25.28 -14.28
C GLY A 50 17.60 -26.60 -14.97
N LEU A 51 16.54 -26.62 -15.79
CA LEU A 51 16.17 -27.79 -16.59
C LEU A 51 17.28 -28.17 -17.58
N ARG A 52 17.85 -27.20 -18.29
CA ARG A 52 18.95 -27.45 -19.26
C ARG A 52 20.22 -27.97 -18.60
N LEU A 53 20.57 -27.48 -17.40
CA LEU A 53 21.71 -28.01 -16.64
C LEU A 53 21.44 -29.42 -16.12
N GLN A 54 20.19 -29.72 -15.75
CA GLN A 54 19.79 -31.04 -15.29
C GLN A 54 19.85 -32.06 -16.43
N ASP A 55 19.35 -31.69 -17.62
CA ASP A 55 19.43 -32.51 -18.83
C ASP A 55 20.90 -32.74 -19.26
N ALA A 56 21.77 -31.76 -19.05
CA ALA A 56 23.20 -31.86 -19.33
C ALA A 56 24.00 -32.66 -18.27
N GLY A 57 23.33 -33.22 -17.26
CA GLY A 57 23.94 -34.10 -16.26
C GLY A 57 24.76 -33.37 -15.19
N TYR A 58 24.59 -32.05 -15.03
CA TYR A 58 25.34 -31.32 -14.00
C TYR A 58 24.84 -31.67 -12.59
N PRO A 59 25.75 -32.07 -11.68
CA PRO A 59 25.37 -32.39 -10.31
C PRO A 59 24.80 -31.14 -9.60
N GLY A 60 23.65 -31.29 -8.94
CA GLY A 60 22.99 -30.21 -8.21
C GLY A 60 22.10 -29.29 -9.06
N ALA A 61 21.98 -29.52 -10.37
CA ALA A 61 21.16 -28.69 -11.26
C ALA A 61 19.66 -28.65 -10.86
N GLY A 62 19.13 -29.75 -10.33
CA GLY A 62 17.76 -29.81 -9.81
C GLY A 62 17.49 -28.89 -8.62
N LEU A 63 18.54 -28.37 -7.97
CA LEU A 63 18.43 -27.42 -6.85
C LEU A 63 18.42 -25.96 -7.30
N VAL A 64 18.74 -25.67 -8.57
CA VAL A 64 18.81 -24.29 -9.09
C VAL A 64 17.46 -23.58 -8.96
N MET A 65 16.39 -24.23 -9.41
CA MET A 65 15.04 -23.66 -9.32
C MET A 65 14.59 -23.48 -7.86
N PRO A 66 14.63 -24.51 -6.98
CA PRO A 66 14.32 -24.33 -5.56
C PRO A 66 15.16 -23.24 -4.86
N ALA A 67 16.46 -23.15 -5.15
CA ALA A 67 17.34 -22.15 -4.55
C ALA A 67 16.96 -20.72 -4.96
N VAL A 68 16.63 -20.50 -6.24
CA VAL A 68 16.18 -19.19 -6.72
C VAL A 68 14.84 -18.80 -6.09
N PHE A 69 13.90 -19.74 -6.00
CA PHE A 69 12.63 -19.50 -5.30
C PHE A 69 12.84 -19.23 -3.81
N ALA A 70 13.74 -19.94 -3.14
CA ALA A 70 14.07 -19.68 -1.74
C ALA A 70 14.62 -18.27 -1.55
N VAL A 71 15.55 -17.83 -2.40
CA VAL A 71 16.10 -16.45 -2.35
C VAL A 71 15.01 -15.41 -2.60
N ILE A 72 14.13 -15.62 -3.59
CA ILE A 72 13.00 -14.73 -3.87
C ILE A 72 12.06 -14.65 -2.66
N ALA A 73 11.64 -15.80 -2.13
CA ALA A 73 10.73 -15.87 -0.98
C ALA A 73 11.35 -15.22 0.27
N SER A 74 12.60 -15.55 0.60
CA SER A 74 13.29 -14.95 1.75
C SER A 74 13.43 -13.43 1.59
N THR A 75 13.80 -12.95 0.40
CA THR A 75 13.93 -11.51 0.18
C THR A 75 12.58 -10.79 0.18
N MET A 76 11.52 -11.40 -0.33
CA MET A 76 10.14 -10.89 -0.25
C MET A 76 9.66 -10.80 1.19
N ILE A 77 9.87 -11.83 2.00
CA ILE A 77 9.47 -11.84 3.41
C ILE A 77 10.22 -10.73 4.16
N LEU A 78 11.56 -10.70 4.06
CA LEU A 78 12.39 -9.70 4.74
C LEU A 78 12.02 -8.27 4.31
N HIS A 79 11.83 -8.04 3.01
CA HIS A 79 11.50 -6.70 2.53
C HIS A 79 10.06 -6.32 2.84
N GLY A 80 9.10 -7.24 2.71
CA GLY A 80 7.70 -7.05 3.05
C GLY A 80 7.54 -6.55 4.49
N PHE A 81 8.19 -7.21 5.45
CA PHE A 81 8.19 -6.76 6.85
C PHE A 81 8.89 -5.40 7.04
N SER A 82 9.89 -5.08 6.22
CA SER A 82 10.59 -3.79 6.27
C SER A 82 9.82 -2.61 5.67
N LEU A 83 8.74 -2.85 4.90
CA LEU A 83 8.02 -1.77 4.20
C LEU A 83 7.32 -0.81 5.18
N ARG A 84 6.59 -1.34 6.16
CA ARG A 84 5.88 -0.52 7.14
C ARG A 84 6.82 0.40 7.95
N PRO A 85 7.92 -0.10 8.57
CA PRO A 85 8.83 0.79 9.30
C PRO A 85 9.58 1.76 8.36
N LEU A 86 9.92 1.35 7.14
CA LEU A 86 10.57 2.24 6.17
C LEU A 86 9.63 3.35 5.70
N GLY A 87 8.37 3.03 5.39
CA GLY A 87 7.34 3.98 5.00
C GLY A 87 7.07 5.02 6.10
N ARG A 88 6.98 4.57 7.36
CA ARG A 88 6.88 5.47 8.53
C ARG A 88 8.10 6.38 8.67
N LYS A 89 9.32 5.84 8.55
CA LYS A 89 10.56 6.64 8.63
C LYS A 89 10.66 7.69 7.53
N LEU A 90 10.20 7.35 6.34
CA LEU A 90 10.17 8.25 5.18
C LEU A 90 8.96 9.19 5.17
N LYS A 91 8.08 9.12 6.19
CA LYS A 91 6.83 9.89 6.30
C LYS A 91 5.91 9.73 5.07
N LEU A 92 5.88 8.52 4.52
CA LEU A 92 5.04 8.17 3.36
C LEU A 92 3.71 7.49 3.76
N THR A 93 3.42 7.40 5.06
CA THR A 93 2.18 6.84 5.59
C THR A 93 1.21 7.97 5.94
N LEU A 94 -0.07 7.83 5.56
CA LEU A 94 -1.11 8.87 5.67
C LEU A 94 -1.39 9.34 7.12
N SER A 95 -1.28 8.48 8.13
CA SER A 95 -1.20 8.79 9.57
C SER A 95 -1.04 7.48 10.37
N ASP A 96 -0.60 7.54 11.63
CA ASP A 96 -0.54 6.37 12.53
C ASP A 96 -1.74 6.29 13.49
N GLU A 97 -2.63 7.28 13.43
CA GLU A 97 -3.86 7.34 14.22
C GLU A 97 -4.94 6.51 13.55
N GLN A 98 -5.59 5.66 14.34
CA GLN A 98 -6.69 4.82 13.86
C GLN A 98 -7.88 5.71 13.48
N ALA A 99 -8.30 5.65 12.21
CA ALA A 99 -9.40 6.45 11.71
C ALA A 99 -10.72 5.66 11.67
N LEU A 100 -11.81 6.30 12.12
CA LEU A 100 -13.16 5.74 12.07
C LEU A 100 -13.96 6.34 10.92
N SER A 101 -14.45 5.50 10.01
CA SER A 101 -15.41 5.90 8.97
C SER A 101 -16.82 5.45 9.36
N ILE A 102 -17.78 6.35 9.31
CA ILE A 102 -19.19 6.06 9.60
C ILE A 102 -19.98 6.32 8.32
N VAL A 103 -20.66 5.31 7.81
CA VAL A 103 -21.49 5.39 6.60
C VAL A 103 -22.96 5.40 7.00
N GLY A 104 -23.71 6.39 6.53
CA GLY A 104 -25.11 6.60 6.91
C GLY A 104 -25.22 7.66 8.01
N ALA A 105 -25.55 8.88 7.63
CA ALA A 105 -25.79 10.00 8.52
C ALA A 105 -27.24 9.97 9.04
N ASN A 106 -27.37 9.77 10.34
CA ASN A 106 -28.61 9.89 11.11
C ASN A 106 -28.29 10.56 12.45
N ASP A 107 -29.30 10.80 13.29
CA ASP A 107 -29.10 11.50 14.57
C ASP A 107 -28.10 10.80 15.50
N TRP A 108 -28.10 9.46 15.52
CA TRP A 108 -27.18 8.68 16.34
C TRP A 108 -25.76 8.68 15.77
N SER A 109 -25.59 8.37 14.48
CA SER A 109 -24.27 8.31 13.84
C SER A 109 -23.61 9.67 13.78
N THR A 110 -24.39 10.74 13.59
CA THR A 110 -23.91 12.13 13.66
C THR A 110 -23.47 12.47 15.09
N GLY A 111 -24.27 12.09 16.10
CA GLY A 111 -23.92 12.29 17.50
C GLY A 111 -22.62 11.57 17.88
N LEU A 112 -22.47 10.32 17.43
CA LEU A 112 -21.25 9.54 17.59
C LEU A 112 -20.05 10.21 16.90
N ALA A 113 -20.22 10.64 15.64
CA ALA A 113 -19.15 11.29 14.88
C ALA A 113 -18.67 12.58 15.58
N ILE A 114 -19.59 13.39 16.10
CA ILE A 114 -19.26 14.60 16.87
C ILE A 114 -18.51 14.25 18.16
N ALA A 115 -18.97 13.25 18.91
CA ALA A 115 -18.31 12.83 20.15
C ALA A 115 -16.89 12.30 19.91
N VAL A 116 -16.69 11.49 18.86
CA VAL A 116 -15.37 10.97 18.47
C VAL A 116 -14.45 12.10 18.01
N HIS A 117 -14.97 13.04 17.22
CA HIS A 117 -14.23 14.22 16.76
C HIS A 117 -13.79 15.10 17.94
N GLN A 118 -14.68 15.34 18.92
CA GLN A 118 -14.36 16.11 20.13
C GLN A 118 -13.36 15.41 21.04
N ALA A 119 -13.29 14.08 21.01
CA ALA A 119 -12.26 13.30 21.70
C ALA A 119 -10.88 13.38 21.01
N GLY A 120 -10.78 14.06 19.86
CA GLY A 120 -9.55 14.22 19.09
C GLY A 120 -9.18 13.02 18.23
N ALA A 121 -10.08 12.04 18.08
CA ALA A 121 -9.84 10.88 17.21
C ALA A 121 -10.27 11.19 15.76
N PRO A 122 -9.51 10.73 14.74
CA PRO A 122 -9.89 10.91 13.35
C PRO A 122 -11.20 10.19 13.02
N VAL A 123 -12.18 10.94 12.52
CA VAL A 123 -13.47 10.40 12.11
C VAL A 123 -13.96 11.05 10.82
N LEU A 124 -14.58 10.26 9.96
CA LEU A 124 -15.19 10.69 8.70
C LEU A 124 -16.64 10.20 8.65
N LEU A 125 -17.59 11.11 8.47
CA LEU A 125 -18.99 10.76 8.26
C LEU A 125 -19.31 10.81 6.76
N VAL A 126 -19.88 9.72 6.23
CA VAL A 126 -20.15 9.52 4.80
C VAL A 126 -21.65 9.33 4.58
N ASP A 127 -22.23 10.09 3.66
CA ASP A 127 -23.62 9.94 3.24
C ASP A 127 -23.85 10.52 1.83
N ASN A 128 -24.92 10.13 1.13
CA ASN A 128 -25.28 10.72 -0.16
C ASN A 128 -26.05 12.06 0.00
N SER A 129 -26.68 12.25 1.16
CA SER A 129 -27.55 13.38 1.49
C SER A 129 -26.77 14.54 2.10
N ARG A 130 -26.80 15.68 1.42
CA ARG A 130 -26.25 16.93 1.99
C ARG A 130 -26.99 17.37 3.24
N GLN A 131 -28.28 17.07 3.35
CA GLN A 131 -29.09 17.55 4.46
C GLN A 131 -28.67 16.86 5.76
N ASP A 132 -28.38 15.56 5.70
CA ASP A 132 -28.01 14.76 6.86
C ASP A 132 -26.57 15.06 7.32
N LEU A 133 -25.66 15.35 6.38
CA LEU A 133 -24.28 15.73 6.68
C LEU A 133 -24.12 17.14 7.26
N GLN A 134 -25.05 18.07 6.98
CA GLN A 134 -24.93 19.47 7.40
C GLN A 134 -24.73 19.64 8.91
N ARG A 135 -25.34 18.79 9.72
CA ARG A 135 -25.22 18.85 11.18
C ARG A 135 -23.80 18.53 11.64
N ALA A 136 -23.20 17.49 11.06
CA ALA A 136 -21.82 17.10 11.35
C ALA A 136 -20.82 18.15 10.84
N GLU A 137 -21.04 18.64 9.60
CA GLU A 137 -20.19 19.66 8.98
C GLU A 137 -20.16 20.97 9.80
N LYS A 138 -21.33 21.44 10.29
CA LYS A 138 -21.41 22.61 11.19
C LYS A 138 -20.70 22.41 12.52
N ALA A 139 -20.57 21.16 12.98
CA ALA A 139 -19.83 20.82 14.19
C ALA A 139 -18.32 20.63 13.94
N GLY A 140 -17.84 20.86 12.72
CA GLY A 140 -16.43 20.72 12.35
C GLY A 140 -16.00 19.29 12.02
N VAL A 141 -16.93 18.33 12.06
CA VAL A 141 -16.64 16.93 11.74
C VAL A 141 -16.34 16.82 10.24
N PRO A 142 -15.25 16.15 9.84
CA PRO A 142 -15.00 15.83 8.44
C PRO A 142 -16.15 15.01 7.85
N VAL A 143 -16.69 15.48 6.73
CA VAL A 143 -17.76 14.79 5.99
C VAL A 143 -17.31 14.45 4.57
N LEU A 144 -17.83 13.35 4.03
CA LEU A 144 -17.70 12.97 2.63
C LEU A 144 -19.10 12.74 2.07
N ARG A 145 -19.47 13.53 1.06
CA ARG A 145 -20.70 13.29 0.33
C ARG A 145 -20.43 12.26 -0.78
N ALA A 146 -20.90 11.03 -0.61
CA ALA A 146 -20.72 9.97 -1.58
C ALA A 146 -21.87 8.96 -1.50
N GLU A 147 -22.26 8.41 -2.65
CA GLU A 147 -23.09 7.21 -2.70
C GLU A 147 -22.14 6.00 -2.65
N VAL A 148 -22.00 5.37 -1.49
CA VAL A 148 -21.00 4.32 -1.26
C VAL A 148 -21.20 3.10 -2.15
N LEU A 149 -22.43 2.89 -2.66
CA LEU A 149 -22.73 1.80 -3.60
C LEU A 149 -22.38 2.14 -5.05
N SER A 150 -22.03 3.38 -5.38
CA SER A 150 -21.56 3.76 -6.72
C SER A 150 -20.05 3.51 -6.86
N GLU A 151 -19.60 3.29 -8.09
CA GLU A 151 -18.18 3.10 -8.39
C GLU A 151 -17.35 4.32 -7.96
N GLU A 152 -17.86 5.52 -8.25
CA GLU A 152 -17.21 6.78 -7.87
C GLU A 152 -17.17 6.99 -6.34
N GLY A 153 -18.21 6.54 -5.63
CA GLY A 153 -18.27 6.63 -4.17
C GLY A 153 -17.34 5.64 -3.48
N ALA A 154 -17.20 4.44 -4.04
CA ALA A 154 -16.22 3.44 -3.59
C ALA A 154 -14.79 3.96 -3.75
N GLU A 155 -14.44 4.51 -4.92
CA GLU A 155 -13.13 5.15 -5.15
C GLU A 155 -12.88 6.30 -4.16
N SER A 156 -13.87 7.17 -3.96
CA SER A 156 -13.75 8.30 -3.03
C SER A 156 -13.50 7.89 -1.57
N LEU A 157 -14.01 6.71 -1.16
CA LEU A 157 -13.78 6.16 0.17
C LEU A 157 -12.40 5.51 0.29
N GLU A 158 -11.89 4.88 -0.78
CA GLU A 158 -10.54 4.33 -0.84
C GLU A 158 -9.45 5.40 -0.75
N GLU A 159 -9.70 6.61 -1.26
CA GLU A 159 -8.80 7.76 -1.13
C GLU A 159 -8.69 8.28 0.32
N ARG A 160 -9.68 7.98 1.17
CA ARG A 160 -9.72 8.41 2.58
C ARG A 160 -10.04 7.20 3.48
N PRO A 161 -9.15 6.20 3.51
CA PRO A 161 -9.44 4.95 4.17
C PRO A 161 -9.55 5.15 5.68
N GLY A 162 -10.61 4.60 6.28
CA GLY A 162 -10.71 4.39 7.72
C GLY A 162 -10.21 3.00 8.09
N ASP A 163 -9.57 2.85 9.25
CA ASP A 163 -9.17 1.54 9.79
C ASP A 163 -10.39 0.75 10.28
N TYR A 164 -11.42 1.47 10.73
CA TYR A 164 -12.69 0.90 11.18
C TYR A 164 -13.84 1.54 10.42
N LEU A 165 -14.85 0.73 10.09
CA LEU A 165 -16.05 1.18 9.40
C LEU A 165 -17.30 0.79 10.18
N ILE A 166 -18.19 1.76 10.40
CA ILE A 166 -19.53 1.54 10.93
C ILE A 166 -20.54 1.79 9.82
N ALA A 167 -21.29 0.76 9.44
CA ALA A 167 -22.46 0.91 8.57
C ALA A 167 -23.68 1.21 9.45
N ALA A 168 -24.17 2.44 9.38
CA ALA A 168 -25.35 2.94 10.09
C ALA A 168 -26.44 3.44 9.11
N THR A 169 -26.37 2.99 7.85
CA THR A 169 -27.43 3.20 6.87
C THR A 169 -28.70 2.46 7.31
N PRO A 170 -29.89 3.05 7.16
CA PRO A 170 -31.16 2.38 7.44
C PRO A 170 -31.43 1.18 6.53
#